data_AF-A0A315VXB4-F1
#
_entry.id   AF-A0A315VXB4-F1
#
_cell.length_a   1.000
_cell.length_b   1.000
_cell.length_c   1.000
_cell.angle_alpha   90.00
_cell.angle_beta   90.00
_cell.angle_gamma   90.00
#
_symmetry.space_group_name_H-M   'P 1'
#
loop_
_entity.id
_entity.type
_entity.pdbx_description
1 polymer ?
#
loop_
_entity_poly.entity_id
_entity_poly.type
_entity_poly.pdbx_seq_one_letter_code
_entity_poly.pdbx_strand_id
1 'polypeptide(L)'
;MTSIIKLTAVSGVQEESALCYLLQVDEFRFLLDCGWDENFSMDIIDAMKRYVHQVDAVLLSHPDPIHLGALPYAVGKLGLNCTIYATIPVYKMGQMFMYDLYQVQYCKLRLKSRSNSEDFTLFTLDDVDSAFDKIQQLKYSQIVNLKGKGHGLSITPLPAGHMIGGTIWKIVKDGEEEIVYAVDFNHKREIHLNGCTLESISRPSLLITDSFNAAYVQPRRKQRDEQLLSE
;
A
#
# COMPACT_ATOMS: atom_id res chain seq x y z
N MET A 1 26.84 -11.68 -9.74
CA MET A 1 26.32 -12.52 -8.65
C MET A 1 24.81 -12.44 -8.78
N THR A 2 24.11 -13.55 -9.00
CA THR A 2 22.64 -13.53 -9.22
C THR A 2 21.95 -13.27 -7.89
N SER A 3 21.08 -12.27 -7.83
CA SER A 3 20.31 -11.98 -6.62
C SER A 3 19.21 -13.02 -6.42
N ILE A 4 18.80 -13.21 -5.18
CA ILE A 4 17.65 -14.05 -4.85
C ILE A 4 16.45 -13.12 -4.67
N ILE A 5 15.54 -13.14 -5.64
CA ILE A 5 14.27 -12.41 -5.57
C ILE A 5 13.15 -13.42 -5.29
N LYS A 6 12.43 -13.24 -4.18
CA LYS A 6 11.27 -14.08 -3.82
C LYS A 6 10.11 -13.20 -3.42
N LEU A 7 8.96 -13.43 -4.06
CA LEU A 7 7.69 -12.79 -3.71
C LEU A 7 6.80 -13.81 -3.01
N THR A 8 6.35 -13.48 -1.80
CA THR A 8 5.35 -14.25 -1.07
C THR A 8 4.11 -13.37 -0.92
N ALA A 9 2.98 -13.83 -1.47
CA ALA A 9 1.73 -13.15 -1.25
C ALA A 9 1.13 -13.56 0.10
N VAL A 10 0.92 -12.59 0.98
CA VAL A 10 0.33 -12.81 2.31
C VAL A 10 -1.19 -12.71 2.20
N SER A 11 -1.70 -11.74 1.44
CA SER A 11 -3.11 -11.56 1.07
C SER A 11 -3.21 -10.86 -0.30
N GLY A 12 -4.42 -10.57 -0.78
CA GLY A 12 -4.59 -9.84 -2.04
C GLY A 12 -4.41 -10.70 -3.29
N VAL A 13 -4.76 -11.99 -3.23
CA VAL A 13 -4.65 -12.93 -4.36
C VAL A 13 -5.97 -13.67 -4.56
N GLN A 14 -6.32 -13.94 -5.83
CA GLN A 14 -7.55 -14.61 -6.28
C GLN A 14 -8.86 -13.83 -6.04
N GLU A 15 -8.96 -13.06 -4.97
CA GLU A 15 -10.13 -12.27 -4.60
C GLU A 15 -9.77 -10.80 -4.36
N GLU A 16 -10.78 -9.93 -4.44
CA GLU A 16 -10.70 -8.52 -4.05
C GLU A 16 -10.53 -8.42 -2.54
N SER A 17 -9.29 -8.59 -2.10
CA SER A 17 -8.89 -8.58 -0.70
C SER A 17 -7.72 -7.62 -0.50
N ALA A 18 -7.48 -7.27 0.76
CA ALA A 18 -6.46 -6.31 1.11
C ALA A 18 -5.07 -6.71 0.64
N LEU A 19 -4.31 -5.76 0.10
CA LEU A 19 -3.00 -6.03 -0.50
C LEU A 19 -1.94 -6.12 0.59
N CYS A 20 -1.20 -7.23 0.60
CA CYS A 20 -0.06 -7.42 1.47
C CYS A 20 0.89 -8.44 0.83
N TYR A 21 2.05 -7.96 0.37
CA TYR A 21 3.05 -8.81 -0.27
C TYR A 21 4.40 -8.67 0.43
N LEU A 22 5.09 -9.79 0.60
CA LEU A 22 6.44 -9.82 1.12
C LEU A 22 7.42 -10.06 -0.02
N LEU A 23 8.19 -9.03 -0.37
CA LEU A 23 9.24 -9.09 -1.38
C LEU A 23 10.60 -9.22 -0.68
N GLN A 24 11.25 -10.36 -0.85
CA GLN A 24 12.62 -10.60 -0.42
C GLN A 24 13.58 -10.36 -1.57
N VAL A 25 14.56 -9.48 -1.36
CA VAL A 25 15.70 -9.23 -2.26
C VAL A 25 16.97 -9.55 -1.48
N ASP A 26 17.59 -10.68 -1.80
CA ASP A 26 18.64 -11.32 -1.00
C ASP A 26 18.24 -11.55 0.47
N GLU A 27 18.85 -10.81 1.40
CA GLU A 27 18.57 -10.87 2.83
C GLU A 27 17.62 -9.76 3.29
N PHE A 28 17.32 -8.79 2.42
CA PHE A 28 16.46 -7.65 2.73
C PHE A 28 15.00 -7.96 2.40
N ARG A 29 14.09 -7.64 3.31
CA ARG A 29 12.66 -7.92 3.12
C ARG A 29 11.83 -6.65 3.15
N PHE A 30 11.19 -6.38 2.02
CA PHE A 30 10.17 -5.35 1.85
C PHE A 30 8.80 -5.94 2.13
N LEU A 31 8.00 -5.24 2.93
CA LEU A 31 6.56 -5.41 2.96
C LEU A 31 5.96 -4.39 1.98
N LEU A 32 5.37 -4.87 0.89
CA LEU A 32 4.69 -4.06 -0.10
C LEU A 32 3.20 -4.02 0.27
N ASP A 33 2.77 -2.83 0.71
CA ASP A 33 1.45 -2.59 1.29
C ASP A 33 1.10 -3.47 2.51
N CYS A 34 0.20 -2.96 3.33
CA CYS A 34 -0.35 -3.66 4.49
C CYS A 34 -1.82 -3.27 4.65
N GLY A 35 -2.61 -3.74 3.69
CA GLY A 35 -4.04 -3.55 3.65
C GLY A 35 -4.81 -4.26 4.75
N TRP A 36 -6.02 -3.77 5.00
CA TRP A 36 -7.06 -4.54 5.68
C TRP A 36 -8.35 -4.56 4.86
N ASP A 37 -9.10 -5.65 4.95
CA ASP A 37 -10.40 -5.80 4.31
C ASP A 37 -11.47 -5.01 5.08
N GLU A 38 -12.60 -4.74 4.43
CA GLU A 38 -13.70 -3.97 5.04
C GLU A 38 -14.30 -4.63 6.29
N ASN A 39 -14.16 -5.96 6.40
CA ASN A 39 -14.65 -6.74 7.52
C ASN A 39 -13.63 -6.88 8.66
N PHE A 40 -12.41 -6.38 8.48
CA PHE A 40 -11.32 -6.49 9.44
C PHE A 40 -11.01 -7.95 9.84
N SER A 41 -10.91 -8.85 8.86
CA SER A 41 -10.56 -10.25 9.06
C SER A 41 -9.19 -10.38 9.75
N MET A 42 -9.15 -11.19 10.79
CA MET A 42 -7.91 -11.51 11.52
C MET A 42 -7.01 -12.48 10.75
N ASP A 43 -7.51 -13.13 9.70
CA ASP A 43 -6.72 -14.07 8.90
C ASP A 43 -5.51 -13.38 8.24
N ILE A 44 -5.72 -12.15 7.76
CA ILE A 44 -4.66 -11.30 7.17
C ILE A 44 -3.62 -10.94 8.24
N ILE A 45 -4.08 -10.59 9.43
CA ILE A 45 -3.23 -10.22 10.58
C ILE A 45 -2.40 -11.43 11.04
N ASP A 46 -3.01 -12.60 11.17
CA ASP A 46 -2.34 -13.83 11.58
C ASP A 46 -1.31 -14.30 10.54
N ALA A 47 -1.61 -14.13 9.25
CA ALA A 47 -0.66 -14.38 8.17
C ALA A 47 0.53 -13.40 8.23
N MET A 48 0.25 -12.11 8.43
CA MET A 48 1.27 -11.06 8.54
C MET A 48 2.16 -11.24 9.77
N LYS A 49 1.60 -11.63 10.93
CA LYS A 49 2.30 -11.83 12.21
C LYS A 49 3.53 -12.74 12.10
N ARG A 50 3.51 -13.72 11.20
CA ARG A 50 4.65 -14.63 10.94
C ARG A 50 5.88 -13.90 10.38
N TYR A 51 5.66 -12.79 9.69
CA TYR A 51 6.69 -12.05 8.97
C TYR A 51 7.04 -10.69 9.58
N VAL A 52 6.22 -10.14 10.48
CA VAL A 52 6.43 -8.79 11.07
C VAL A 52 7.86 -8.56 11.59
N HIS A 53 8.43 -9.50 12.33
CA HIS A 53 9.79 -9.37 12.89
C HIS A 53 10.92 -9.53 11.86
N GLN A 54 10.57 -9.93 10.64
CA GLN A 54 11.49 -10.20 9.56
C GLN A 54 11.55 -9.07 8.52
N VAL A 55 10.61 -8.11 8.59
CA VAL A 55 10.50 -6.99 7.66
C VAL A 55 11.50 -5.90 8.02
N ASP A 56 12.29 -5.45 7.03
CA ASP A 56 13.28 -4.39 7.21
C ASP A 56 12.75 -3.01 6.76
N ALA A 57 11.81 -2.97 5.80
CA ALA A 57 11.12 -1.76 5.36
C ALA A 57 9.71 -2.05 4.82
N VAL A 58 8.81 -1.07 4.96
CA VAL A 58 7.49 -1.10 4.33
C VAL A 58 7.43 -0.06 3.21
N LEU A 59 6.86 -0.42 2.07
CA LEU A 59 6.54 0.51 0.97
C LEU A 59 5.02 0.61 0.85
N LEU A 60 4.46 1.80 1.05
CA LEU A 60 3.03 2.07 0.86
C LEU A 60 2.77 2.68 -0.51
N SER A 61 1.81 2.15 -1.25
CA SER A 61 1.48 2.59 -2.60
C SER A 61 0.37 3.64 -2.65
N HIS A 62 -0.73 3.42 -1.94
CA HIS A 62 -1.93 4.26 -1.97
C HIS A 62 -2.44 4.59 -0.56
N PRO A 63 -3.23 5.67 -0.39
CA PRO A 63 -3.66 6.15 0.92
C PRO A 63 -4.87 5.39 1.52
N ASP A 64 -5.50 4.49 0.78
CA ASP A 64 -6.77 3.86 1.16
C ASP A 64 -6.59 2.62 2.06
N PRO A 65 -7.66 2.19 2.77
CA PRO A 65 -7.58 1.08 3.71
C PRO A 65 -7.15 -0.27 3.09
N ILE A 66 -7.40 -0.50 1.80
CA ILE A 66 -7.01 -1.74 1.11
C ILE A 66 -5.48 -1.84 0.96
N HIS A 67 -4.77 -0.71 1.06
CA HIS A 67 -3.31 -0.64 0.94
C HIS A 67 -2.59 -0.39 2.27
N LEU A 68 -3.20 0.35 3.21
CA LEU A 68 -2.54 0.69 4.50
C LEU A 68 -3.39 0.44 5.75
N GLY A 69 -4.58 -0.15 5.62
CA GLY A 69 -5.55 -0.29 6.71
C GLY A 69 -5.05 -1.09 7.93
N ALA A 70 -4.17 -2.07 7.71
CA ALA A 70 -3.62 -2.88 8.80
C ALA A 70 -2.38 -2.24 9.46
N LEU A 71 -1.89 -1.10 8.94
CA LEU A 71 -0.67 -0.46 9.42
C LEU A 71 -0.72 -0.06 10.91
N PRO A 72 -1.78 0.60 11.43
CA PRO A 72 -1.85 0.97 12.85
C PRO A 72 -1.83 -0.27 13.76
N TYR A 73 -2.53 -1.33 13.36
CA TYR A 73 -2.53 -2.60 14.09
C TYR A 73 -1.15 -3.27 14.06
N ALA A 74 -0.49 -3.28 12.90
CA ALA A 74 0.84 -3.85 12.73
C ALA A 74 1.89 -3.14 13.60
N VAL A 75 1.85 -1.81 13.66
CA VAL A 75 2.80 -1.02 14.46
C VAL A 75 2.47 -1.10 15.95
N GLY A 76 1.22 -0.85 16.35
CA GLY A 76 0.82 -0.76 17.76
C GLY A 76 0.72 -2.11 18.47
N LYS A 77 0.21 -3.15 17.79
CA LYS A 77 -0.08 -4.46 18.42
C LYS A 77 0.92 -5.55 18.03
N LEU A 78 1.32 -5.62 16.76
CA LEU A 78 2.27 -6.65 16.30
C LEU A 78 3.74 -6.26 16.52
N GLY A 79 4.02 -5.00 16.84
CA GLY A 79 5.37 -4.52 17.12
C GLY A 79 6.22 -4.33 15.87
N LEU A 80 5.62 -3.96 14.73
CA LEU A 80 6.35 -3.62 13.52
C LEU A 80 7.25 -2.40 13.79
N ASN A 81 8.56 -2.60 13.70
CA ASN A 81 9.57 -1.59 14.00
C ASN A 81 10.58 -1.44 12.86
N CYS A 82 10.10 -0.98 11.72
CA CYS A 82 10.91 -0.68 10.54
C CYS A 82 10.58 0.72 10.00
N THR A 83 11.39 1.20 9.06
CA THR A 83 11.11 2.46 8.35
C THR A 83 10.04 2.21 7.29
N ILE A 84 9.01 3.05 7.29
CA ILE A 84 7.92 2.98 6.31
C ILE A 84 8.15 4.10 5.29
N TYR A 85 8.06 3.81 4.01
CA TYR A 85 8.23 4.79 2.95
C TYR A 85 6.90 5.01 2.24
N ALA A 86 6.54 6.27 2.08
CA ALA A 86 5.33 6.70 1.37
C ALA A 86 5.54 8.09 0.79
N THR A 87 4.74 8.49 -0.19
CA THR A 87 4.74 9.90 -0.63
C THR A 87 4.03 10.80 0.36
N ILE A 88 4.30 12.10 0.27
CA ILE A 88 3.67 13.12 1.13
C ILE A 88 2.12 13.04 1.10
N PRO A 89 1.44 12.89 -0.06
CA PRO A 89 0.00 12.80 -0.05
C PRO A 89 -0.51 11.46 0.50
N VAL A 90 0.21 10.35 0.29
CA VAL A 90 -0.14 9.05 0.91
C VAL A 90 -0.07 9.15 2.43
N TYR A 91 0.96 9.80 2.97
CA TYR A 91 1.06 10.08 4.40
C TYR A 91 -0.13 10.91 4.92
N LYS A 92 -0.41 12.07 4.30
CA LYS A 92 -1.47 12.97 4.79
C LYS A 92 -2.88 12.41 4.61
N MET A 93 -3.18 11.90 3.42
CA MET A 93 -4.50 11.36 3.10
C MET A 93 -4.71 10.01 3.80
N GLY A 94 -3.68 9.18 3.87
CA GLY A 94 -3.74 7.91 4.60
C GLY A 94 -4.07 8.12 6.08
N GLN A 95 -3.48 9.13 6.72
CA GLN A 95 -3.81 9.46 8.10
C GLN A 95 -5.29 9.86 8.24
N MET A 96 -5.80 10.66 7.30
CA MET A 96 -7.23 11.03 7.27
C MET A 96 -8.14 9.83 7.04
N PHE A 97 -7.79 8.91 6.12
CA PHE A 97 -8.54 7.67 5.91
C PHE A 97 -8.60 6.83 7.18
N MET A 98 -7.49 6.70 7.92
CA MET A 98 -7.47 5.92 9.16
C MET A 98 -8.26 6.56 10.29
N TYR A 99 -8.26 7.89 10.39
CA TYR A 99 -9.12 8.60 11.34
C TYR A 99 -10.60 8.43 11.01
N ASP A 100 -10.97 8.56 9.73
CA ASP A 100 -12.35 8.36 9.30
C ASP A 100 -12.81 6.92 9.53
N LEU A 101 -11.95 5.94 9.19
CA LEU A 101 -12.22 4.52 9.42
C LEU A 101 -12.44 4.21 10.90
N TYR A 102 -11.61 4.77 11.78
CA TYR A 102 -11.79 4.66 13.24
C TYR A 102 -13.12 5.26 13.69
N GLN A 103 -13.46 6.47 13.21
CA GLN A 103 -14.69 7.16 13.58
C GLN A 103 -15.95 6.42 13.11
N VAL A 104 -15.96 5.94 11.86
CA VAL A 104 -17.06 5.13 11.31
C VAL A 104 -17.28 3.89 12.14
N GLN A 105 -16.20 3.21 12.51
CA GLN A 105 -16.29 2.00 13.29
C GLN A 105 -16.75 2.28 14.73
N TYR A 106 -16.23 3.35 15.35
CA TYR A 106 -16.70 3.83 16.65
C TYR A 106 -18.21 4.12 16.65
N CYS A 107 -18.72 4.78 15.60
CA CYS A 107 -20.14 5.02 15.43
C CYS A 107 -20.97 3.75 15.20
N LYS A 108 -20.49 2.80 14.36
CA LYS A 108 -21.14 1.50 14.14
C LYS A 108 -21.33 0.75 15.45
N LEU A 109 -20.34 0.78 16.36
CA LEU A 109 -20.45 0.17 17.68
C LEU A 109 -21.50 0.85 18.52
N ARG A 110 -21.49 2.18 18.63
CA ARG A 110 -22.46 2.91 19.46
C ARG A 110 -23.91 2.57 19.08
N LEU A 111 -24.17 2.27 17.81
CA LEU A 111 -25.47 1.78 17.34
C LEU A 111 -25.72 0.30 17.72
N LYS A 112 -24.70 -0.57 17.61
CA LYS A 112 -24.77 -2.00 18.00
C LYS A 112 -24.78 -2.24 19.52
N SER A 113 -24.20 -1.36 20.35
CA SER A 113 -24.15 -1.47 21.82
C SER A 113 -25.52 -1.31 22.49
N ARG A 114 -26.59 -0.95 21.75
CA ARG A 114 -27.98 -1.15 22.19
C ARG A 114 -28.40 -2.64 22.22
N SER A 115 -27.52 -3.53 21.75
CA SER A 115 -27.63 -4.98 21.62
C SER A 115 -26.32 -5.66 22.07
N ASN A 116 -25.88 -5.37 23.29
CA ASN A 116 -24.94 -6.14 24.12
C ASN A 116 -23.85 -6.99 23.41
N SER A 117 -22.97 -6.38 22.60
CA SER A 117 -21.80 -7.07 22.05
C SER A 117 -20.62 -6.11 21.78
N GLU A 118 -19.48 -6.50 22.36
CA GLU A 118 -18.07 -6.08 22.27
C GLU A 118 -17.69 -4.71 21.67
N ASP A 119 -16.89 -3.97 22.43
CA ASP A 119 -16.21 -2.74 22.01
C ASP A 119 -15.14 -3.05 20.95
N PHE A 120 -15.16 -2.32 19.83
CA PHE A 120 -14.06 -2.34 18.85
C PHE A 120 -12.77 -1.87 19.52
N THR A 121 -11.83 -2.79 19.61
CA THR A 121 -10.56 -2.64 20.32
C THR A 121 -9.38 -2.98 19.40
N LEU A 122 -9.57 -2.91 18.08
CA LEU A 122 -8.54 -3.32 17.12
C LEU A 122 -7.34 -2.37 17.17
N PHE A 123 -7.56 -1.07 16.99
CA PHE A 123 -6.53 -0.04 17.12
C PHE A 123 -7.14 1.27 17.64
N THR A 124 -6.32 2.12 18.26
CA THR A 124 -6.71 3.46 18.76
C THR A 124 -6.20 4.56 17.83
N LEU A 125 -6.64 5.81 18.06
CA LEU A 125 -6.07 6.96 17.36
C LEU A 125 -4.57 7.14 17.66
N ASP A 126 -4.13 6.82 18.88
CA ASP A 126 -2.70 6.83 19.24
C ASP A 126 -1.89 5.80 18.44
N ASP A 127 -2.48 4.64 18.13
CA ASP A 127 -1.86 3.62 17.27
C ASP A 127 -1.72 4.15 15.82
N VAL A 128 -2.69 4.93 15.34
CA VAL A 128 -2.61 5.61 14.03
C VAL A 128 -1.46 6.62 14.04
N ASP A 129 -1.42 7.52 15.01
CA ASP A 129 -0.37 8.54 15.10
C ASP A 129 1.02 7.91 15.19
N SER A 130 1.17 6.89 16.04
CA SER A 130 2.42 6.15 16.21
C SER A 130 2.89 5.44 14.93
N ALA A 131 1.96 4.97 14.10
CA ALA A 131 2.27 4.34 12.83
C ALA A 131 2.72 5.36 11.78
N PHE A 132 1.99 6.47 11.67
CA PHE A 132 2.28 7.51 10.70
C PHE A 132 3.56 8.30 11.04
N ASP A 133 3.90 8.46 12.32
CA ASP A 133 5.16 9.10 12.74
C ASP A 133 6.42 8.35 12.29
N LYS A 134 6.32 7.04 12.03
CA LYS A 134 7.42 6.22 11.48
C LYS A 134 7.57 6.35 9.96
N ILE A 135 6.66 7.05 9.29
CA ILE A 135 6.66 7.19 7.82
C ILE A 135 7.67 8.25 7.39
N GLN A 136 8.63 7.82 6.59
CA GLN A 136 9.52 8.70 5.84
C GLN A 136 8.82 9.16 4.56
N GLN A 137 8.50 10.44 4.51
CA GLN A 137 7.81 11.08 3.40
C GLN A 137 8.75 11.34 2.22
N LEU A 138 8.35 10.87 1.04
CA LEU A 138 9.11 11.00 -0.21
C LEU A 138 8.38 11.84 -1.26
N LYS A 139 9.14 12.37 -2.21
CA LYS A 139 8.63 13.00 -3.43
C LYS A 139 8.77 12.05 -4.61
N TYR A 140 7.93 12.21 -5.63
CA TYR A 140 8.07 11.44 -6.86
C TYR A 140 9.47 11.61 -7.48
N SER A 141 9.99 10.52 -8.05
CA SER A 141 11.33 10.42 -8.64
C SER A 141 12.49 10.69 -7.67
N GLN A 142 12.23 10.76 -6.36
CA GLN A 142 13.28 10.85 -5.36
C GLN A 142 13.91 9.47 -5.15
N ILE A 143 15.19 9.35 -5.47
CA ILE A 143 15.95 8.12 -5.21
C ILE A 143 16.36 8.10 -3.74
N VAL A 144 16.02 7.02 -3.05
CA VAL A 144 16.43 6.76 -1.66
C VAL A 144 17.27 5.49 -1.61
N ASN A 145 18.52 5.64 -1.21
CA ASN A 145 19.43 4.51 -1.01
C ASN A 145 19.24 3.96 0.40
N LEU A 146 18.98 2.66 0.48
CA LEU A 146 18.79 1.97 1.75
C LEU A 146 20.13 1.74 2.45
N LYS A 147 20.06 1.66 3.79
CA LYS A 147 21.23 1.50 4.67
C LYS A 147 21.22 0.11 5.32
N GLY A 148 22.37 -0.29 5.86
CA GLY A 148 22.50 -1.56 6.59
C GLY A 148 22.39 -2.76 5.67
N LYS A 149 21.49 -3.70 5.99
CA LYS A 149 21.26 -4.92 5.21
C LYS A 149 20.81 -4.65 3.77
N GLY A 150 20.21 -3.47 3.52
CA GLY A 150 19.76 -3.05 2.20
C GLY A 150 20.82 -2.30 1.41
N HIS A 151 22.11 -2.39 1.76
CA HIS A 151 23.15 -1.71 1.02
C HIS A 151 23.17 -2.16 -0.45
N GLY A 152 23.17 -1.19 -1.36
CA GLY A 152 23.04 -1.42 -2.79
C GLY A 152 21.60 -1.62 -3.28
N LEU A 153 20.59 -1.39 -2.43
CA LEU A 153 19.21 -1.22 -2.84
C LEU A 153 18.82 0.26 -2.84
N SER A 154 18.11 0.66 -3.88
CA SER A 154 17.51 1.98 -3.98
C SER A 154 16.02 1.87 -4.32
N ILE A 155 15.22 2.75 -3.71
CA ILE A 155 13.79 2.85 -3.96
C ILE A 155 13.48 4.20 -4.59
N THR A 156 12.56 4.20 -5.56
CA THR A 156 12.11 5.40 -6.26
C THR A 156 10.59 5.33 -6.43
N PRO A 157 9.82 6.25 -5.83
CA PRO A 157 8.38 6.32 -6.06
C PRO A 157 8.09 7.06 -7.38
N LEU A 158 7.32 6.43 -8.26
CA LEU A 158 6.83 6.99 -9.52
C LEU A 158 5.31 7.22 -9.42
N PRO A 159 4.72 8.17 -10.16
CA PRO A 159 3.28 8.42 -10.07
C PRO A 159 2.47 7.24 -10.65
N ALA A 160 1.47 6.78 -9.90
CA ALA A 160 0.52 5.74 -10.33
C ALA A 160 -0.74 6.30 -11.02
N GLY A 161 -1.18 7.51 -10.64
CA GLY A 161 -2.30 8.21 -11.29
C GLY A 161 -3.71 7.75 -10.88
N HIS A 162 -3.85 6.81 -9.93
CA HIS A 162 -5.14 6.31 -9.44
C HIS A 162 -5.70 7.13 -8.29
N MET A 163 -4.94 7.28 -7.20
CA MET A 163 -5.26 8.20 -6.10
C MET A 163 -4.21 9.29 -5.94
N ILE A 164 -4.56 10.35 -5.22
CA ILE A 164 -3.61 11.42 -4.90
C ILE A 164 -2.42 10.86 -4.11
N GLY A 165 -1.20 11.10 -4.62
CA GLY A 165 0.00 10.52 -4.03
C GLY A 165 0.27 9.07 -4.40
N GLY A 166 -0.65 8.39 -5.10
CA GLY A 166 -0.49 7.00 -5.51
C GLY A 166 0.85 6.74 -6.19
N THR A 167 1.54 5.67 -5.79
CA THR A 167 2.89 5.37 -6.23
C THR A 167 3.04 3.99 -6.85
N ILE A 168 3.74 3.96 -7.96
CA ILE A 168 4.44 2.78 -8.46
C ILE A 168 5.83 2.78 -7.82
N TRP A 169 6.22 1.69 -7.17
CA TRP A 169 7.54 1.56 -6.57
C TRP A 169 8.51 0.92 -7.55
N LYS A 170 9.58 1.65 -7.85
CA LYS A 170 10.74 1.14 -8.56
C LYS A 170 11.84 0.83 -7.55
N ILE A 171 12.22 -0.43 -7.46
CA ILE A 171 13.27 -0.94 -6.58
C ILE A 171 14.43 -1.39 -7.47
N VAL A 172 15.60 -0.78 -7.30
CA VAL A 172 16.79 -1.09 -8.10
C VAL A 172 17.88 -1.60 -7.19
N LYS A 173 18.45 -2.75 -7.56
CA LYS A 173 19.66 -3.29 -6.94
C LYS A 173 20.90 -2.97 -7.78
N ASP A 174 22.02 -2.71 -7.13
CA ASP A 174 23.34 -2.55 -7.75
C ASP A 174 23.65 -3.75 -8.64
N GLY A 175 23.56 -3.58 -9.97
CA GLY A 175 23.67 -4.66 -10.95
C GLY A 175 22.53 -4.79 -11.97
N GLU A 176 21.70 -3.75 -12.14
CA GLU A 176 20.62 -3.63 -13.16
C GLU A 176 19.37 -4.50 -12.94
N GLU A 177 19.22 -5.13 -11.77
CA GLU A 177 17.94 -5.76 -11.44
C GLU A 177 16.95 -4.69 -10.99
N GLU A 178 16.00 -4.40 -11.89
CA GLU A 178 14.90 -3.46 -11.66
C GLU A 178 13.63 -4.26 -11.35
N ILE A 179 13.11 -4.09 -10.13
CA ILE A 179 11.84 -4.66 -9.68
C ILE A 179 10.82 -3.52 -9.61
N VAL A 180 9.68 -3.71 -10.23
CA VAL A 180 8.61 -2.72 -10.28
C VAL A 180 7.37 -3.29 -9.62
N TYR A 181 6.87 -2.59 -8.60
CA TYR A 181 5.59 -2.85 -7.98
C TYR A 181 4.60 -1.76 -8.42
N ALA A 182 3.68 -2.14 -9.30
CA ALA A 182 2.71 -1.29 -9.97
C ALA A 182 1.32 -1.90 -9.85
N VAL A 183 0.70 -1.77 -8.69
CA VAL A 183 -0.72 -2.10 -8.46
C VAL A 183 -1.58 -0.86 -8.67
N ASP A 184 -2.84 -1.05 -9.07
CA ASP A 184 -3.87 0.00 -9.17
C ASP A 184 -3.37 1.29 -9.83
N PHE A 185 -2.75 1.17 -11.01
CA PHE A 185 -2.27 2.34 -11.75
C PHE A 185 -3.25 2.77 -12.83
N ASN A 186 -3.25 4.07 -13.15
CA ASN A 186 -4.05 4.65 -14.21
C ASN A 186 -3.15 5.30 -15.27
N HIS A 187 -3.20 4.80 -16.50
CA HIS A 187 -2.46 5.36 -17.63
C HIS A 187 -3.13 6.62 -18.22
N LYS A 188 -4.41 6.87 -17.93
CA LYS A 188 -5.15 8.02 -18.45
C LYS A 188 -4.92 9.24 -17.57
N ARG A 189 -4.88 10.42 -18.19
CA ARG A 189 -4.95 11.69 -17.48
C ARG A 189 -6.39 11.97 -17.05
N GLU A 190 -6.59 12.16 -15.75
CA GLU A 190 -7.86 12.53 -15.15
C GLU A 190 -7.93 14.05 -14.92
N ILE A 191 -8.98 14.55 -14.26
CA ILE A 191 -9.17 16.00 -14.01
C ILE A 191 -8.05 16.56 -13.13
N HIS A 192 -7.76 15.86 -12.04
CA HIS A 192 -6.90 16.33 -10.96
C HIS A 192 -5.59 15.53 -10.84
N LEU A 193 -5.43 14.45 -11.61
CA LEU A 193 -4.23 13.61 -11.64
C LEU A 193 -3.75 13.39 -13.08
N ASN A 194 -2.44 13.38 -13.24
CA ASN A 194 -1.81 12.90 -14.46
C ASN A 194 -1.76 11.37 -14.46
N GLY A 195 -1.61 10.78 -15.66
CA GLY A 195 -1.44 9.34 -15.80
C GLY A 195 -0.09 8.85 -15.25
N CYS A 196 0.04 7.54 -15.11
CA CYS A 196 1.26 6.89 -14.63
C CYS A 196 2.45 7.11 -15.57
N THR A 197 3.67 7.14 -15.01
CA THR A 197 4.92 7.32 -15.78
C THR A 197 5.66 5.99 -16.00
N LEU A 198 4.98 5.01 -16.59
CA LEU A 198 5.57 3.70 -16.91
C LEU A 198 6.63 3.77 -18.02
N GLU A 199 6.60 4.78 -18.90
CA GLU A 199 7.57 4.97 -19.99
C GLU A 199 9.02 5.14 -19.51
N SER A 200 9.20 5.56 -18.25
CA SER A 200 10.52 5.68 -17.62
C SER A 200 11.16 4.33 -17.27
N ILE A 201 10.37 3.26 -17.27
CA ILE A 201 10.77 1.88 -16.99
C ILE A 201 10.90 1.17 -18.34
N SER A 202 12.09 0.68 -18.65
CA SER A 202 12.34 0.06 -19.97
C SER A 202 12.16 -1.45 -19.95
N ARG A 203 12.90 -2.16 -19.09
CA ARG A 203 12.91 -3.63 -19.06
C ARG A 203 13.13 -4.15 -17.64
N PRO A 204 12.09 -4.14 -16.80
CA PRO A 204 12.21 -4.61 -15.43
C PRO A 204 12.45 -6.12 -15.42
N SER A 205 13.23 -6.59 -14.45
CA SER A 205 13.47 -8.02 -14.20
C SER A 205 12.23 -8.70 -13.61
N LEU A 206 11.46 -7.95 -12.81
CA LEU A 206 10.20 -8.39 -12.22
C LEU A 206 9.19 -7.24 -12.24
N LEU A 207 8.01 -7.48 -12.78
CA LEU A 207 6.84 -6.59 -12.69
C LEU A 207 5.77 -7.28 -11.85
N ILE A 208 5.41 -6.64 -10.74
CA ILE A 208 4.29 -7.06 -9.87
C ILE A 208 3.15 -6.08 -10.16
N THR A 209 2.05 -6.59 -10.69
CA THR A 209 0.88 -5.80 -11.12
C THR A 209 -0.41 -6.52 -10.76
N ASP A 210 -1.49 -5.76 -10.64
CA ASP A 210 -2.83 -6.30 -10.48
C ASP A 210 -3.43 -6.72 -11.83
N SER A 211 -4.54 -7.47 -11.77
CA SER A 211 -5.29 -7.89 -12.95
C SER A 211 -6.81 -7.72 -12.77
N PHE A 212 -7.23 -6.89 -11.80
CA PHE A 212 -8.62 -6.74 -11.43
C PHE A 212 -9.49 -6.30 -12.61
N ASN A 213 -8.97 -5.34 -13.39
CA ASN A 213 -9.65 -4.82 -14.57
C ASN A 213 -9.21 -5.47 -15.90
N ALA A 214 -8.51 -6.61 -15.87
CA ALA A 214 -7.90 -7.19 -17.08
C ALA A 214 -8.93 -7.58 -18.15
N ALA A 215 -10.11 -8.07 -17.75
CA ALA A 215 -11.21 -8.42 -18.65
C ALA A 215 -12.23 -7.28 -18.84
N TYR A 216 -12.06 -6.17 -18.13
CA TYR A 216 -13.04 -5.08 -18.10
C TYR A 216 -12.83 -4.09 -19.25
N VAL A 217 -13.88 -3.91 -20.07
CA VAL A 217 -13.87 -2.93 -21.16
C VAL A 217 -14.40 -1.59 -20.62
N GLN A 218 -13.48 -0.72 -20.22
CA GLN A 218 -13.83 0.58 -19.66
C GLN A 218 -14.41 1.55 -20.72
N PRO A 219 -15.60 2.13 -20.51
CA PRO A 219 -16.16 3.13 -21.41
C PRO A 219 -15.34 4.44 -21.39
N ARG A 220 -15.55 5.30 -22.40
CA ARG A 220 -14.81 6.57 -22.48
C ARG A 220 -15.23 7.48 -21.33
N ARG A 221 -14.28 8.19 -20.75
CA ARG A 221 -14.52 9.11 -19.64
C ARG A 221 -15.66 10.10 -19.94
N LYS A 222 -15.63 10.75 -21.12
CA LYS A 222 -16.69 11.68 -21.54
C LYS A 222 -18.09 11.08 -21.47
N GLN A 223 -18.26 9.82 -21.87
CA GLN A 223 -19.56 9.14 -21.82
C GLN A 223 -20.02 8.89 -20.38
N ARG A 224 -19.11 8.51 -19.48
CA ARG A 224 -19.42 8.35 -18.06
C ARG A 224 -19.78 9.67 -17.40
N ASP A 225 -19.02 10.73 -17.70
CA ASP A 225 -19.27 12.07 -17.16
C ASP A 225 -20.65 12.59 -17.62
N GLU A 226 -21.02 12.36 -18.89
CA GLU A 226 -22.36 12.69 -19.42
C GLU A 226 -23.47 11.88 -18.75
N GLN A 227 -23.27 10.57 -18.55
CA GLN A 227 -24.24 9.71 -17.87
C GLN A 227 -24.49 10.17 -16.42
N LEU A 228 -23.42 10.44 -15.68
CA LEU A 228 -23.50 10.90 -14.28
C LEU A 228 -24.21 12.26 -14.15
N LEU A 229 -24.06 13.15 -15.14
CA LEU A 229 -24.74 14.45 -15.16
C LEU A 229 -26.20 14.37 -15.61
N SER A 230 -26.59 13.27 -16.27
CA SER A 230 -27.94 13.07 -16.79
C SER A 230 -28.87 12.29 -15.86
N GLU A 231 -28.31 11.63 -14.84
CA GLU A 231 -29.04 11.05 -13.70
C GLU A 231 -29.31 12.10 -12.61
#